data_AF-A0A1J1LLR3-F1
#
_entry.id   AF-A0A1J1LLR3-F1
#
_cell.length_a   1.000
_cell.length_b   1.000
_cell.length_c   1.000
_cell.angle_alpha   90.00
_cell.angle_beta   90.00
_cell.angle_gamma   90.00
#
_symmetry.space_group_name_H-M   'P 1'
#
loop_
_entity.id
_entity.type
_entity.pdbx_description
1 polymer ?
#
loop_
_entity_poly.entity_id
_entity_poly.type
_entity_poly.pdbx_seq_one_letter_code
_entity_poly.pdbx_strand_id
1 'polypeptide(L)'
;MNLLKTQAFTQNSQKIWIDAHVHIHDCFPLDQLLNSALKNFQQVSQIESPTSLLFLTEIQGINQFKKLLIYAESQPNNIAGWTFHKTQEIFSIEAKNQQNQSIFIIAGRQIVTAEKLEVLALITDKTVEDGLPIETTLTEIQDRGGIPVLPWGVGKWIGKRGKLLNHLLNSDQIPLLFLGDNSGRPVFWLRPPYFKLAEQKGWQVLPGTDPLSLATQASRPGSFGFNIEGEFNPKKPGNSIKQILLNSQTKIQPYGRLENPVRFIQNQLAIRSHSSAKMPPQEQTIVSTNGFPETADIETSSDGYASRFAGELGQWLLKVQEEATLKLLAAYPQATVLDVGGGHGQITKPLIENGYQVTVLGSDEICKNRIQTLIDANLCSFKVGNVLDLPYPDNAFDVVISYRFLAHVTQWQKFLSELSRVAKKAVIIDYPTLRSVNSIAPYLFKFKKGLEGNTRTYITYDESELVDFFKSLGLKQTERYPQFFIPMVLHRALKSPTVSSVLEQPFRVSGLTYLLGSPVIAKFIKS
;
A
#
# COMPACT_ATOMS: atom_id res chain seq x y z
N MET A 1 -15.18 12.67 70.89
CA MET A 1 -13.96 11.84 71.10
C MET A 1 -13.89 10.87 69.92
N ASN A 2 -12.92 11.10 69.03
CA ASN A 2 -12.48 10.31 67.86
C ASN A 2 -13.55 10.04 66.78
N LEU A 3 -13.73 10.82 65.70
CA LEU A 3 -12.74 11.41 64.78
C LEU A 3 -11.68 10.40 64.29
N LEU A 4 -12.14 9.29 63.71
CA LEU A 4 -11.33 8.46 62.82
C LEU A 4 -11.48 8.97 61.39
N LYS A 5 -10.61 9.94 61.11
CA LYS A 5 -10.06 10.37 59.83
C LYS A 5 -10.52 9.52 58.64
N THR A 6 -11.36 10.14 57.82
CA THR A 6 -11.24 10.12 56.36
C THR A 6 -9.76 10.02 55.97
N GLN A 7 -9.31 8.80 55.66
CA GLN A 7 -8.03 8.61 54.99
C GLN A 7 -8.19 9.22 53.61
N ALA A 8 -7.58 10.39 53.44
CA ALA A 8 -7.39 11.04 52.17
C ALA A 8 -6.65 10.10 51.22
N PHE A 9 -7.37 9.42 50.34
CA PHE A 9 -6.83 8.85 49.10
C PHE A 9 -6.75 9.98 48.07
N THR A 10 -5.74 10.84 48.23
CA THR A 10 -5.40 11.87 47.23
C THR A 10 -3.89 11.87 47.03
N GLN A 11 -3.33 10.80 46.47
CA GLN A 11 -1.99 10.85 45.86
C GLN A 11 -1.93 9.90 44.66
N ASN A 12 -1.52 10.44 43.50
CA ASN A 12 -1.29 9.82 42.19
C ASN A 12 -2.41 9.84 41.14
N SER A 13 -3.37 10.76 41.21
CA SER A 13 -3.99 11.23 39.97
C SER A 13 -2.94 12.04 39.21
N GLN A 14 -2.58 11.60 38.01
CA GLN A 14 -1.63 12.32 37.14
C GLN A 14 -2.23 12.52 35.75
N LYS A 15 -1.70 13.51 35.03
CA LYS A 15 -2.10 13.79 33.66
C LYS A 15 -1.36 12.87 32.70
N ILE A 16 -2.11 12.19 31.86
CA ILE A 16 -1.63 11.15 30.96
C ILE A 16 -1.90 11.59 29.53
N TRP A 17 -0.89 11.51 28.66
CA TRP A 17 -0.97 11.96 27.28
C TRP A 17 -0.97 10.75 26.34
N ILE A 18 -2.00 10.65 25.52
CA ILE A 18 -2.26 9.46 24.69
C ILE A 18 -2.42 9.89 23.24
N ASP A 19 -1.81 9.12 22.34
CA ASP A 19 -2.14 9.11 20.92
C ASP A 19 -2.89 7.80 20.63
N ALA A 20 -4.17 7.89 20.29
CA ALA A 20 -5.07 6.73 20.19
C ALA A 20 -4.90 5.93 18.89
N HIS A 21 -4.18 6.46 17.90
CA HIS A 21 -4.13 5.91 16.56
C HIS A 21 -2.73 6.07 15.98
N VAL A 22 -1.89 5.07 16.18
CA VAL A 22 -0.51 5.07 15.70
C VAL A 22 -0.24 3.83 14.87
N HIS A 23 0.48 4.02 13.76
CA HIS A 23 1.06 2.94 12.97
C HIS A 23 2.58 3.07 13.00
N ILE A 24 3.26 1.93 13.08
CA ILE A 24 4.70 1.83 12.83
C ILE A 24 4.84 1.19 11.44
N HIS A 25 4.95 2.03 10.41
CA HIS A 25 5.15 1.54 9.04
C HIS A 25 6.61 1.13 8.84
N ASP A 26 6.89 0.18 7.93
CA ASP A 26 8.28 -0.26 7.68
C ASP A 26 9.19 0.87 7.16
N CYS A 27 8.60 1.91 6.57
CA CYS A 27 9.31 3.11 6.13
C CYS A 27 9.63 4.10 7.26
N PHE A 28 9.28 3.81 8.51
CA PHE A 28 9.55 4.67 9.67
C PHE A 28 10.79 4.18 10.41
N PRO A 29 11.90 4.92 10.40
CA PRO A 29 13.01 4.67 11.31
C PRO A 29 12.50 4.75 12.76
N LEU A 30 12.72 3.69 13.53
CA LEU A 30 12.14 3.56 14.87
C LEU A 30 12.64 4.63 15.85
N ASP A 31 13.92 5.00 15.75
CA ASP A 31 14.50 6.14 16.47
C ASP A 31 13.82 7.46 16.12
N GLN A 32 13.63 7.73 14.83
CA GLN A 32 12.98 8.95 14.38
C GLN A 32 11.56 9.04 14.93
N LEU A 33 10.82 7.93 14.89
CA LEU A 33 9.46 7.84 15.41
C LEU A 33 9.40 8.11 16.92
N LEU A 34 10.20 7.40 17.72
CA LEU A 34 10.17 7.53 19.17
C LEU A 34 10.69 8.89 19.66
N ASN A 35 11.76 9.40 19.06
CA ASN A 35 12.31 10.71 19.39
C ASN A 35 11.31 11.82 19.04
N SER A 36 10.65 11.73 17.89
CA SER A 36 9.64 12.72 17.48
C SER A 36 8.39 12.61 18.35
N ALA A 37 7.95 11.41 18.70
CA ALA A 37 6.82 11.19 19.60
C ALA A 37 7.05 11.82 20.96
N LEU A 38 8.20 11.56 21.58
CA LEU A 38 8.56 12.16 22.87
C LEU A 38 8.56 13.68 22.78
N LYS A 39 9.20 14.24 21.75
CA LYS A 39 9.26 15.69 21.51
C LYS A 39 7.87 16.31 21.34
N ASN A 40 6.97 15.64 20.61
CA ASN A 40 5.61 16.12 20.40
C ASN A 40 4.82 16.11 21.72
N PHE A 41 4.94 15.04 22.52
CA PHE A 41 4.33 14.98 23.84
C PHE A 41 4.87 16.07 24.79
N GLN A 42 6.18 16.27 24.84
CA GLN A 42 6.81 17.36 25.59
C GLN A 42 6.27 18.73 25.17
N GLN A 43 6.13 18.96 23.85
CA GLN A 43 5.61 20.22 23.33
C GLN A 43 4.14 20.46 23.70
N VAL A 44 3.27 19.45 23.63
CA VAL A 44 1.83 19.64 23.96
C VAL A 44 1.59 19.69 25.47
N SER A 45 2.40 18.97 26.25
CA SER A 45 2.31 18.92 27.72
C SER A 45 3.02 20.06 28.43
N GLN A 46 4.05 20.65 27.81
CA GLN A 46 5.00 21.56 28.46
C GLN A 46 5.72 20.91 29.66
N ILE A 47 5.90 19.59 29.63
CA ILE A 47 6.57 18.79 30.66
C ILE A 47 7.76 18.08 30.00
N GLU A 48 8.91 18.02 30.68
CA GLU A 48 10.12 17.38 30.14
C GLU A 48 9.97 15.86 30.01
N SER A 49 9.31 15.21 30.97
CA SER A 49 9.07 13.75 30.96
C SER A 49 7.59 13.45 31.24
N PRO A 50 6.69 13.69 30.27
CA PRO A 50 5.27 13.43 30.45
C PRO A 50 4.98 11.93 30.39
N THR A 51 3.98 11.47 31.17
CA THR A 51 3.44 10.11 31.05
C THR A 51 2.76 9.96 29.69
N SER A 52 3.45 9.29 28.76
CA SER A 52 3.14 9.29 27.34
C SER A 52 2.82 7.89 26.84
N LEU A 53 1.74 7.75 26.08
CA LEU A 53 1.30 6.47 25.52
C LEU A 53 1.01 6.58 24.02
N LEU A 54 1.54 5.62 23.27
CA LEU A 54 1.20 5.40 21.86
C LEU A 54 0.36 4.13 21.75
N PHE A 55 -0.86 4.25 21.23
CA PHE A 55 -1.71 3.10 20.96
C PHE A 55 -1.52 2.66 19.51
N LEU A 56 -0.94 1.48 19.34
CA LEU A 56 -0.76 0.90 18.03
C LEU A 56 -2.10 0.40 17.48
N THR A 57 -2.26 0.52 16.17
CA THR A 57 -3.48 0.15 15.44
C THR A 57 -3.10 -0.73 14.25
N GLU A 58 -2.39 -1.82 14.53
CA GLU A 58 -1.76 -2.63 13.50
C GLU A 58 -2.80 -3.27 12.58
N ILE A 59 -2.64 -3.10 11.28
CA ILE A 59 -3.44 -3.79 10.26
C ILE A 59 -3.08 -5.29 10.21
N GLN A 60 -3.95 -6.10 9.60
CA GLN A 60 -3.71 -7.53 9.42
C GLN A 60 -2.36 -7.79 8.72
N GLY A 61 -1.62 -8.78 9.21
CA GLY A 61 -0.29 -9.14 8.70
C GLY A 61 0.87 -8.35 9.30
N ILE A 62 0.62 -7.14 9.84
CA ILE A 62 1.64 -6.33 10.51
C ILE A 62 1.72 -6.68 12.01
N ASN A 63 2.93 -6.88 12.51
CA ASN A 63 3.20 -7.33 13.89
C ASN A 63 4.43 -6.61 14.49
N GLN A 64 4.51 -5.29 14.36
CA GLN A 64 5.58 -4.46 14.93
C GLN A 64 5.62 -4.55 16.46
N PHE A 65 4.46 -4.59 17.14
CA PHE A 65 4.42 -4.75 18.60
C PHE A 65 5.16 -6.03 19.03
N LYS A 66 4.96 -7.15 18.32
CA LYS A 66 5.67 -8.41 18.59
C LYS A 66 7.18 -8.27 18.36
N LYS A 67 7.61 -7.55 17.32
CA LYS A 67 9.05 -7.25 17.10
C LYS A 67 9.65 -6.46 18.27
N LEU A 68 8.94 -5.45 18.76
CA LEU A 68 9.38 -4.67 19.92
C LEU A 68 9.41 -5.52 21.21
N LEU A 69 8.48 -6.47 21.36
CA LEU A 69 8.49 -7.41 22.47
C LEU A 69 9.74 -8.32 22.44
N ILE A 70 10.13 -8.80 21.25
CA ILE A 70 11.38 -9.57 21.06
C ILE A 70 12.60 -8.71 21.45
N TYR A 71 12.62 -7.43 21.08
CA TYR A 71 13.70 -6.53 21.50
C TYR A 71 13.78 -6.37 23.02
N ALA A 72 12.63 -6.35 23.71
CA ALA A 72 12.58 -6.34 25.17
C ALA A 72 13.09 -7.64 25.83
N GLU A 73 13.21 -8.73 25.07
CA GLU A 73 13.73 -10.03 25.53
C GLU A 73 15.22 -10.23 25.18
N SER A 74 15.73 -9.55 24.15
CA SER A 74 17.07 -9.75 23.59
C SER A 74 18.16 -8.92 24.31
N GLN A 75 19.42 -9.39 24.29
CA GLN A 75 20.60 -8.63 24.71
C GLN A 75 21.67 -8.58 23.61
N PRO A 76 22.29 -7.41 23.33
CA PRO A 76 22.02 -6.09 23.92
C PRO A 76 20.66 -5.52 23.46
N ASN A 77 19.95 -4.86 24.38
CA ASN A 77 18.57 -4.39 24.16
C ASN A 77 18.49 -2.94 23.65
N ASN A 78 19.61 -2.35 23.21
CA ASN A 78 19.66 -0.99 22.69
C ASN A 78 19.47 -1.01 21.17
N ILE A 79 18.26 -0.66 20.73
CA ILE A 79 17.91 -0.53 19.33
C ILE A 79 17.67 0.96 19.04
N ALA A 80 18.52 1.52 18.20
CA ALA A 80 18.40 2.90 17.72
C ALA A 80 18.38 3.96 18.86
N GLY A 81 19.14 3.72 19.94
CA GLY A 81 19.22 4.63 21.09
C GLY A 81 18.14 4.44 22.15
N TRP A 82 17.26 3.45 21.97
CA TRP A 82 16.18 3.11 22.88
C TRP A 82 16.34 1.70 23.45
N THR A 83 15.95 1.53 24.71
CA THR A 83 15.85 0.23 25.38
C THR A 83 14.40 -0.11 25.63
N PHE A 84 14.05 -1.38 25.46
CA PHE A 84 12.67 -1.86 25.57
C PHE A 84 12.54 -2.77 26.79
N HIS A 85 11.48 -2.56 27.58
CA HIS A 85 11.23 -3.26 28.84
C HIS A 85 9.80 -3.79 28.84
N LYS A 86 9.63 -5.06 29.21
CA LYS A 86 8.29 -5.63 29.39
C LYS A 86 7.59 -5.00 30.59
N THR A 87 6.30 -4.77 30.44
CA THR A 87 5.43 -4.49 31.59
C THR A 87 4.91 -5.81 32.19
N GLN A 88 3.98 -5.74 33.14
CA GLN A 88 3.25 -6.90 33.64
C GLN A 88 2.02 -7.25 32.78
N GLU A 89 1.97 -6.77 31.54
CA GLU A 89 0.89 -7.01 30.58
C GLU A 89 1.46 -7.55 29.27
N ILE A 90 0.71 -8.41 28.60
CA ILE A 90 1.12 -9.01 27.32
C ILE A 90 0.98 -8.05 26.12
N PHE A 91 0.25 -6.94 26.32
CA PHE A 91 -0.10 -5.96 25.30
C PHE A 91 0.52 -4.58 25.56
N SER A 92 1.51 -4.47 26.45
CA SER A 92 2.24 -3.20 26.63
C SER A 92 3.74 -3.40 26.89
N ILE A 93 4.52 -2.42 26.45
CA ILE A 93 5.96 -2.32 26.69
C ILE A 93 6.33 -0.89 27.06
N GLU A 94 7.44 -0.71 27.77
CA GLU A 94 8.03 0.59 28.08
C GLU A 94 9.31 0.76 27.24
N ALA A 95 9.36 1.82 26.41
CA ALA A 95 10.56 2.21 25.68
C ALA A 95 11.25 3.37 26.43
N LYS A 96 12.56 3.25 26.70
CA LYS A 96 13.36 4.27 27.39
C LYS A 96 14.54 4.72 26.54
N ASN A 97 14.73 6.03 26.46
CA ASN A 97 15.93 6.59 25.84
C ASN A 97 17.11 6.64 26.83
N GLN A 98 18.27 7.12 26.37
CA GLN A 98 19.48 7.27 27.17
C GLN A 98 19.34 8.26 28.35
N GLN A 99 18.37 9.16 28.29
CA GLN A 99 18.03 10.12 29.35
C GLN A 99 16.98 9.58 30.33
N ASN A 100 16.63 8.29 30.25
CA ASN A 100 15.63 7.62 31.07
C ASN A 100 14.21 8.21 30.94
N GLN A 101 13.91 8.84 29.79
CA GLN A 101 12.57 9.30 29.43
C GLN A 101 11.81 8.15 28.76
N SER A 102 10.55 7.96 29.16
CA SER A 102 9.75 6.80 28.77
C SER A 102 8.61 7.14 27.82
N ILE A 103 8.33 6.22 26.89
CA ILE A 103 7.05 6.11 26.17
C ILE A 103 6.52 4.70 26.40
N PHE A 104 5.25 4.58 26.81
CA PHE A 104 4.57 3.29 26.81
C PHE A 104 3.92 3.03 25.45
N ILE A 105 4.16 1.85 24.91
CA ILE A 105 3.60 1.43 23.62
C ILE A 105 2.59 0.33 23.93
N ILE A 106 1.34 0.54 23.52
CA ILE A 106 0.22 -0.35 23.79
C ILE A 106 -0.23 -1.01 22.49
N ALA A 107 -0.39 -2.33 22.50
CA ALA A 107 -0.87 -3.08 21.34
C ALA A 107 -2.34 -2.79 21.04
N GLY A 108 -2.67 -2.86 19.76
CA GLY A 108 -4.02 -2.76 19.24
C GLY A 108 -4.06 -3.11 17.76
N ARG A 109 -5.27 -3.26 17.23
CA ARG A 109 -5.51 -3.72 15.86
C ARG A 109 -6.43 -2.79 15.10
N GLN A 110 -6.26 -2.71 13.79
CA GLN A 110 -7.22 -2.12 12.88
C GLN A 110 -7.86 -3.23 12.03
N ILE A 111 -9.16 -3.40 12.18
CA ILE A 111 -9.97 -4.44 11.53
C ILE A 111 -10.84 -3.80 10.44
N VAL A 112 -10.93 -4.45 9.28
CA VAL A 112 -11.81 -4.02 8.19
C VAL A 112 -13.05 -4.90 8.16
N THR A 113 -14.23 -4.30 8.34
CA THR A 113 -15.51 -5.03 8.36
C THR A 113 -15.99 -5.42 6.96
N ALA A 114 -17.01 -6.28 6.88
CA ALA A 114 -17.69 -6.67 5.63
C ALA A 114 -18.14 -5.46 4.80
N GLU A 115 -18.58 -4.39 5.47
CA GLU A 115 -19.07 -3.15 4.88
C GLU A 115 -17.93 -2.19 4.48
N LYS A 116 -16.68 -2.64 4.68
CA LYS A 116 -15.43 -1.92 4.42
C LYS A 116 -15.33 -0.65 5.27
N LEU A 117 -15.80 -0.73 6.51
CA LEU A 117 -15.49 0.23 7.56
C LEU A 117 -14.29 -0.27 8.37
N GLU A 118 -13.51 0.66 8.91
CA GLU A 118 -12.43 0.31 9.83
C GLU A 118 -12.97 0.39 11.26
N VAL A 119 -12.55 -0.56 12.10
CA VAL A 119 -12.78 -0.57 13.55
C VAL A 119 -11.43 -0.81 14.21
N LEU A 120 -11.06 0.03 15.18
CA LEU A 120 -9.88 -0.19 16.01
C LEU A 120 -10.25 -1.04 17.21
N ALA A 121 -9.41 -2.02 17.53
CA ALA A 121 -9.42 -2.75 18.79
C ALA A 121 -8.23 -2.29 19.62
N LEU A 122 -8.46 -1.34 20.54
CA LEU A 122 -7.40 -0.77 21.37
C LEU A 122 -7.16 -1.61 22.63
N ILE A 123 -5.94 -1.54 23.17
CA ILE A 123 -5.55 -2.15 24.46
C ILE A 123 -5.77 -3.67 24.45
N THR A 124 -5.28 -4.33 23.41
CA THR A 124 -5.36 -5.79 23.27
C THR A 124 -4.29 -6.32 22.33
N ASP A 125 -3.77 -7.51 22.62
CA ASP A 125 -2.91 -8.30 21.73
C ASP A 125 -3.74 -9.26 20.84
N LYS A 126 -5.04 -9.41 21.13
CA LYS A 126 -5.93 -10.35 20.45
C LYS A 126 -6.31 -9.84 19.06
N THR A 127 -6.43 -10.79 18.14
CA THR A 127 -6.85 -10.53 16.76
C THR A 127 -8.33 -10.84 16.60
N VAL A 128 -8.98 -10.05 15.75
CA VAL A 128 -10.33 -10.29 15.22
C VAL A 128 -10.19 -10.35 13.69
N GLU A 129 -10.94 -11.24 13.05
CA GLU A 129 -10.85 -11.45 11.61
C GLU A 129 -11.46 -10.29 10.81
N ASP A 130 -10.81 -9.95 9.70
CA ASP A 130 -11.36 -9.03 8.71
C ASP A 130 -12.56 -9.65 7.98
N GLY A 131 -13.47 -8.81 7.50
CA GLY A 131 -14.63 -9.22 6.71
C GLY A 131 -15.85 -9.65 7.53
N LEU A 132 -15.77 -9.62 8.87
CA LEU A 132 -16.95 -9.81 9.73
C LEU A 132 -17.91 -8.61 9.64
N PRO A 133 -19.24 -8.81 9.81
CA PRO A 133 -20.19 -7.71 9.94
C PRO A 133 -19.83 -6.79 11.09
N ILE A 134 -20.07 -5.49 10.94
CA ILE A 134 -19.61 -4.49 11.93
C ILE A 134 -20.10 -4.77 13.36
N GLU A 135 -21.33 -5.22 13.56
CA GLU A 135 -21.88 -5.53 14.89
C GLU A 135 -21.18 -6.75 15.53
N THR A 136 -20.88 -7.77 14.72
CA THR A 136 -20.11 -8.94 15.14
C THR A 136 -18.68 -8.53 15.50
N THR A 137 -18.04 -7.69 14.68
CA THR A 137 -16.70 -7.17 14.95
C THR A 137 -16.64 -6.42 16.29
N LEU A 138 -17.62 -5.54 16.56
CA LEU A 138 -17.67 -4.77 17.81
C LEU A 138 -17.79 -5.69 19.03
N THR A 139 -18.65 -6.71 18.94
CA THR A 139 -18.87 -7.70 20.01
C THR A 139 -17.60 -8.52 20.26
N GLU A 140 -16.99 -9.07 19.21
CA GLU A 140 -15.74 -9.85 19.30
C GLU A 140 -14.59 -9.06 19.93
N ILE A 141 -14.46 -7.76 19.62
CA ILE A 141 -13.42 -6.91 20.22
C ILE A 141 -13.61 -6.85 21.74
N GLN A 142 -14.85 -6.63 22.20
CA GLN A 142 -15.13 -6.48 23.62
C GLN A 142 -15.03 -7.80 24.39
N ASP A 143 -15.53 -8.89 23.81
CA ASP A 143 -15.45 -10.24 24.39
C ASP A 143 -13.98 -10.67 24.59
N ARG A 144 -13.09 -10.21 23.70
CA ARG A 144 -11.64 -10.40 23.79
C ARG A 144 -10.94 -9.34 24.65
N GLY A 145 -11.70 -8.49 25.32
CA GLY A 145 -11.20 -7.48 26.24
C GLY A 145 -10.55 -6.25 25.58
N GLY A 146 -10.77 -6.00 24.30
CA GLY A 146 -10.37 -4.75 23.64
C GLY A 146 -11.38 -3.61 23.83
N ILE A 147 -10.99 -2.40 23.44
CA ILE A 147 -11.89 -1.25 23.34
C ILE A 147 -12.18 -0.98 21.85
N PRO A 148 -13.43 -1.11 21.39
CA PRO A 148 -13.77 -0.81 20.00
C PRO A 148 -13.86 0.71 19.76
N VAL A 149 -13.22 1.16 18.69
CA VAL A 149 -13.27 2.56 18.22
C VAL A 149 -13.60 2.59 16.74
N LEU A 150 -14.54 3.42 16.31
CA LEU A 150 -14.78 3.70 14.88
C LEU A 150 -14.04 4.98 14.48
N PRO A 151 -12.86 4.87 13.82
CA PRO A 151 -12.09 6.03 13.41
C PRO A 151 -12.78 6.75 12.24
N TRP A 152 -12.68 8.08 12.26
CA TRP A 152 -13.13 8.90 11.17
C TRP A 152 -12.24 8.72 9.94
N GLY A 153 -12.86 8.61 8.77
CA GLY A 153 -12.15 8.53 7.49
C GLY A 153 -12.81 9.34 6.38
N VAL A 154 -11.97 9.99 5.58
CA VAL A 154 -12.37 10.82 4.43
C VAL A 154 -13.30 10.03 3.50
N GLY A 155 -14.55 10.48 3.35
CA GLY A 155 -15.56 9.87 2.48
C GLY A 155 -16.10 8.52 2.95
N LYS A 156 -15.56 7.92 4.03
CA LYS A 156 -16.00 6.62 4.56
C LYS A 156 -17.34 6.70 5.31
N TRP A 157 -17.73 7.89 5.76
CA TRP A 157 -18.97 8.12 6.54
C TRP A 157 -20.11 8.74 5.70
N ILE A 158 -20.02 8.67 4.37
CA ILE A 158 -21.01 9.22 3.44
C ILE A 158 -21.74 8.07 2.71
N GLY A 159 -22.99 8.30 2.29
CA GLY A 159 -23.76 7.33 1.49
C GLY A 159 -24.19 6.11 2.29
N LYS A 160 -24.04 4.90 1.72
CA LYS A 160 -24.46 3.64 2.37
C LYS A 160 -23.81 3.42 3.74
N ARG A 161 -22.52 3.73 3.87
CA ARG A 161 -21.77 3.60 5.12
C ARG A 161 -22.17 4.64 6.17
N GLY A 162 -22.50 5.86 5.74
CA GLY A 162 -23.08 6.87 6.63
C GLY A 162 -24.43 6.44 7.19
N LYS A 163 -25.28 5.82 6.36
CA LYS A 163 -26.57 5.24 6.83
C LYS A 163 -26.36 4.12 7.85
N LEU A 164 -25.37 3.25 7.63
CA LEU A 164 -24.99 2.21 8.59
C LEU A 164 -24.50 2.82 9.90
N LEU A 165 -23.56 3.76 9.86
CA LEU A 165 -23.08 4.45 11.06
C LEU A 165 -24.23 5.14 11.81
N ASN A 166 -25.16 5.77 11.11
CA ASN A 166 -26.35 6.35 11.72
C ASN A 166 -27.22 5.28 12.38
N HIS A 167 -27.40 4.11 11.77
CA HIS A 167 -28.12 3.00 12.39
C HIS A 167 -27.43 2.52 13.66
N LEU A 168 -26.12 2.31 13.62
CA LEU A 168 -25.33 1.87 14.76
C LEU A 168 -25.41 2.88 15.92
N LEU A 169 -25.19 4.16 15.63
CA LEU A 169 -25.22 5.22 16.65
C LEU A 169 -26.63 5.43 17.23
N ASN A 170 -27.70 4.99 16.55
CA ASN A 170 -29.06 5.08 17.08
C ASN A 170 -29.56 3.78 17.71
N SER A 171 -28.92 2.63 17.45
CA SER A 171 -29.27 1.35 18.06
C SER A 171 -28.94 1.33 19.56
N ASP A 172 -29.82 0.72 20.35
CA ASP A 172 -29.62 0.51 21.79
C ASP A 172 -29.03 -0.88 22.10
N GLN A 173 -28.89 -1.72 21.08
CA GLN A 173 -28.32 -3.07 21.20
C GLN A 173 -26.80 -3.09 21.07
N ILE A 174 -26.19 -1.94 20.75
CA ILE A 174 -24.75 -1.86 20.52
C ILE A 174 -24.03 -1.57 21.83
N PRO A 175 -23.07 -2.40 22.21
CA PRO A 175 -22.31 -2.20 23.43
C PRO A 175 -21.36 -1.01 23.30
N LEU A 176 -20.67 -0.66 24.39
CA LEU A 176 -19.83 0.55 24.47
C LEU A 176 -18.89 0.73 23.26
N LEU A 177 -19.12 1.80 22.50
CA LEU A 177 -18.40 2.13 21.28
C LEU A 177 -17.81 3.53 21.39
N PHE A 178 -16.52 3.70 21.12
CA PHE A 178 -15.93 5.03 20.98
C PHE A 178 -15.86 5.44 19.50
N LEU A 179 -15.85 6.73 19.23
CA LEU A 179 -15.49 7.23 17.89
C LEU A 179 -14.04 7.73 17.91
N GLY A 180 -13.35 7.67 16.77
CA GLY A 180 -12.00 8.18 16.63
C GLY A 180 -11.96 9.43 15.77
N ASP A 181 -11.26 10.48 16.21
CA ASP A 181 -10.92 11.61 15.35
C ASP A 181 -9.49 11.46 14.84
N ASN A 182 -9.20 11.98 13.65
CA ASN A 182 -7.95 11.76 12.96
C ASN A 182 -7.29 13.10 12.64
N SER A 183 -5.98 13.22 12.91
CA SER A 183 -5.20 14.43 12.61
C SER A 183 -5.24 14.86 11.14
N GLY A 184 -5.44 13.91 10.23
CA GLY A 184 -5.60 14.12 8.79
C GLY A 184 -6.93 14.76 8.37
N ARG A 185 -7.89 14.96 9.30
CA ARG A 185 -9.12 15.68 9.00
C ARG A 185 -8.82 17.17 8.72
N PRO A 186 -9.29 17.75 7.59
CA PRO A 186 -8.99 19.14 7.28
C PRO A 186 -9.65 20.11 8.26
N VAL A 187 -8.93 21.17 8.65
CA VAL A 187 -9.47 22.20 9.57
C VAL A 187 -10.70 22.93 9.04
N PHE A 188 -10.84 23.07 7.72
CA PHE A 188 -11.99 23.75 7.09
C PHE A 188 -13.24 22.86 6.98
N TRP A 189 -13.14 21.58 7.34
CA TRP A 189 -14.30 20.70 7.43
C TRP A 189 -14.97 20.84 8.78
N LEU A 190 -16.30 21.02 8.74
CA LEU A 190 -17.14 20.98 9.92
C LEU A 190 -16.91 19.69 10.69
N ARG A 191 -16.94 19.79 12.02
CA ARG A 191 -16.88 18.63 12.91
C ARG A 191 -18.01 17.65 12.51
N PRO A 192 -17.70 16.36 12.22
CA PRO A 192 -18.71 15.39 11.81
C PRO A 192 -19.89 15.34 12.78
N PRO A 193 -21.16 15.39 12.30
CA PRO A 193 -22.33 15.42 13.17
C PRO A 193 -22.46 14.16 14.03
N TYR A 194 -21.93 13.03 13.55
CA TYR A 194 -21.89 11.76 14.27
C TYR A 194 -21.09 11.81 15.59
N PHE A 195 -20.09 12.69 15.70
CA PHE A 195 -19.39 12.88 16.98
C PHE A 195 -20.34 13.44 18.05
N LYS A 196 -21.17 14.42 17.68
CA LYS A 196 -22.17 14.97 18.59
C LYS A 196 -23.23 13.93 18.96
N LEU A 197 -23.63 13.08 18.01
CA LEU A 197 -24.59 12.00 18.26
C LEU A 197 -24.03 10.96 19.25
N ALA A 198 -22.77 10.57 19.11
CA ALA A 198 -22.10 9.66 20.04
C ALA A 198 -21.99 10.27 21.44
N GLU A 199 -21.59 11.54 21.54
CA GLU A 199 -21.52 12.27 22.83
C GLU A 199 -22.87 12.33 23.54
N GLN A 200 -23.97 12.47 22.80
CA GLN A 200 -25.32 12.44 23.36
C GLN A 200 -25.70 11.06 23.94
N LYS A 201 -25.11 9.97 23.45
CA LYS A 201 -25.24 8.63 24.03
C LYS A 201 -24.24 8.35 25.17
N GLY A 202 -23.41 9.34 25.54
CA GLY A 202 -22.36 9.19 26.55
C GLY A 202 -21.10 8.49 26.03
N TRP A 203 -21.00 8.26 24.73
CA TRP A 203 -19.79 7.76 24.09
C TRP A 203 -18.80 8.91 23.85
N GLN A 204 -17.51 8.62 24.00
CA GLN A 204 -16.47 9.64 23.85
C GLN A 204 -15.73 9.51 22.52
N VAL A 205 -15.04 10.59 22.14
CA VAL A 205 -14.20 10.63 20.93
C VAL A 205 -12.74 10.53 21.33
N LEU A 206 -12.03 9.53 20.78
CA LEU A 206 -10.61 9.26 21.01
C LEU A 206 -9.79 9.76 19.81
N PRO A 207 -9.24 10.98 19.85
CA PRO A 207 -8.37 11.48 18.79
C PRO A 207 -7.04 10.71 18.71
N GLY A 208 -6.51 10.54 17.49
CA GLY A 208 -5.19 9.99 17.25
C GLY A 208 -4.55 10.50 15.95
N THR A 209 -3.24 10.36 15.86
CA THR A 209 -2.46 10.95 14.76
C THR A 209 -2.78 10.29 13.41
N ASP A 210 -2.91 8.96 13.38
CA ASP A 210 -3.05 8.11 12.18
C ASP A 210 -2.06 8.49 11.07
N PRO A 211 -0.74 8.33 11.31
CA PRO A 211 0.27 8.72 10.34
C PRO A 211 0.17 7.87 9.07
N LEU A 212 0.25 8.54 7.93
CA LEU A 212 0.26 7.90 6.62
C LEU A 212 1.57 7.13 6.42
N SER A 213 1.57 6.09 5.59
CA SER A 213 2.76 5.30 5.24
C SER A 213 3.73 6.05 4.28
N LEU A 214 4.18 7.23 4.70
CA LEU A 214 5.16 8.07 4.01
C LEU A 214 6.29 8.38 4.98
N ALA A 215 7.56 8.18 4.63
CA ALA A 215 8.69 8.44 5.55
C ALA A 215 8.66 9.84 6.19
N THR A 216 8.12 10.84 5.48
CA THR A 216 7.91 12.22 5.98
C THR A 216 6.92 12.34 7.15
N GLN A 217 6.17 11.29 7.44
CA GLN A 217 5.15 11.23 8.50
C GLN A 217 5.66 10.53 9.76
N ALA A 218 6.87 9.95 9.73
CA ALA A 218 7.49 9.30 10.88
C ALA A 218 7.64 10.26 12.09
N SER A 219 7.66 11.58 11.85
CA SER A 219 7.77 12.59 12.90
C SER A 219 6.46 13.01 13.56
N ARG A 220 5.31 12.47 13.11
CA ARG A 220 3.99 12.90 13.60
C ARG A 220 3.43 12.21 14.83
N PRO A 221 3.73 10.93 15.15
CA PRO A 221 3.14 10.29 16.33
C PRO A 221 3.29 11.17 17.59
N GLY A 222 2.27 11.20 18.44
CA GLY A 222 2.21 12.08 19.62
C GLY A 222 1.84 13.55 19.33
N SER A 223 1.62 13.96 18.07
CA SER A 223 1.25 15.35 17.72
C SER A 223 -0.25 15.63 17.79
N PHE A 224 -1.09 14.59 17.78
CA PHE A 224 -2.54 14.71 17.88
C PHE A 224 -3.09 13.54 18.70
N GLY A 225 -3.92 13.84 19.68
CA GLY A 225 -4.37 12.85 20.63
C GLY A 225 -5.20 13.48 21.74
N PHE A 226 -5.24 12.84 22.91
CA PHE A 226 -5.97 13.35 24.06
C PHE A 226 -5.20 13.16 25.36
N ASN A 227 -5.58 13.94 26.36
CA ASN A 227 -5.15 13.72 27.73
C ASN A 227 -6.32 13.39 28.65
N ILE A 228 -6.01 12.63 29.68
CA ILE A 228 -6.90 12.24 30.78
C ILE A 228 -6.17 12.40 32.11
N GLU A 229 -6.92 12.48 33.19
CA GLU A 229 -6.38 12.48 34.55
C GLU A 229 -6.89 11.24 35.29
N GLY A 230 -5.99 10.56 35.98
CA GLY A 230 -6.35 9.37 36.76
C GLY A 230 -5.14 8.65 37.34
N GLU A 231 -5.43 7.56 38.05
CA GLU A 231 -4.40 6.70 38.63
C GLU A 231 -3.70 5.87 37.54
N PHE A 232 -2.38 6.00 37.45
CA PHE A 232 -1.59 5.34 36.43
C PHE A 232 -0.53 4.43 37.05
N ASN A 233 -0.58 3.14 36.70
CA ASN A 233 0.40 2.15 37.09
C ASN A 233 1.35 1.86 35.93
N PRO A 234 2.63 2.26 35.99
CA PRO A 234 3.59 2.03 34.89
C PRO A 234 3.90 0.54 34.66
N LYS A 235 3.59 -0.34 35.63
CA LYS A 235 3.71 -1.80 35.45
C LYS A 235 2.51 -2.38 34.71
N LYS A 236 1.38 -1.69 34.67
CA LYS A 236 0.14 -2.12 34.00
C LYS A 236 -0.53 -0.94 33.26
N PRO A 237 0.20 -0.28 32.34
CA PRO A 237 -0.23 0.98 31.75
C PRO A 237 -1.53 0.82 30.96
N GLY A 238 -1.70 -0.26 30.20
CA GLY A 238 -2.89 -0.47 29.37
C GLY A 238 -4.15 -0.70 30.22
N ASN A 239 -4.07 -1.51 31.29
CA ASN A 239 -5.18 -1.69 32.21
C ASN A 239 -5.54 -0.41 32.96
N SER A 240 -4.55 0.40 33.38
CA SER A 240 -4.82 1.71 33.99
C SER A 240 -5.62 2.60 33.04
N ILE A 241 -5.21 2.72 31.77
CA ILE A 241 -5.95 3.56 30.82
C ILE A 241 -7.32 2.98 30.53
N LYS A 242 -7.44 1.65 30.38
CA LYS A 242 -8.72 0.98 30.16
C LYS A 242 -9.71 1.28 31.28
N GLN A 243 -9.28 1.20 32.55
CA GLN A 243 -10.13 1.54 33.69
C GLN A 243 -10.58 3.01 33.66
N ILE A 244 -9.67 3.93 33.33
CA ILE A 244 -10.01 5.35 33.22
C ILE A 244 -10.98 5.60 32.06
N LEU A 245 -10.76 5.02 30.88
CA LEU A 245 -11.63 5.20 29.71
C LEU A 245 -13.04 4.61 29.89
N LEU A 246 -13.15 3.48 30.58
CA LEU A 246 -14.44 2.84 30.85
C LEU A 246 -15.25 3.55 31.95
N ASN A 247 -14.64 4.48 32.70
CA ASN A 247 -15.36 5.33 33.63
C ASN A 247 -16.07 6.47 32.87
N SER A 248 -17.40 6.49 32.93
CA SER A 248 -18.24 7.49 32.25
C SER A 248 -18.02 8.93 32.74
N GLN A 249 -17.42 9.13 33.91
CA GLN A 249 -17.10 10.46 34.43
C GLN A 249 -15.77 11.02 33.91
N THR A 250 -14.94 10.19 33.27
CA THR A 250 -13.66 10.61 32.72
C THR A 250 -13.87 11.64 31.61
N LYS A 251 -13.21 12.79 31.76
CA LYS A 251 -13.21 13.83 30.73
C LYS A 251 -12.00 13.67 29.82
N ILE A 252 -12.27 13.42 28.55
CA ILE A 252 -11.24 13.36 27.51
C ILE A 252 -11.00 14.76 26.95
N GLN A 253 -9.76 15.26 27.06
CA GLN A 253 -9.37 16.55 26.53
C GLN A 253 -8.50 16.37 25.28
N PRO A 254 -8.99 16.68 24.06
CA PRO A 254 -8.19 16.56 22.85
C PRO A 254 -7.06 17.59 22.83
N TYR A 255 -5.92 17.23 22.25
CA TYR A 255 -4.80 18.11 21.94
C TYR A 255 -4.36 17.93 20.48
N GLY A 256 -3.54 18.88 20.00
CA GLY A 256 -3.01 18.88 18.65
C GLY A 256 -3.84 19.71 17.68
N ARG A 257 -3.40 19.77 16.42
CA ARG A 257 -4.06 20.54 15.36
C ARG A 257 -4.45 19.64 14.20
N LEU A 258 -5.61 19.94 13.64
CA LEU A 258 -6.10 19.34 12.40
C LEU A 258 -5.24 19.75 11.20
N GLU A 259 -5.32 18.97 10.13
CA GLU A 259 -4.49 19.17 8.94
C GLU A 259 -4.84 20.48 8.20
N ASN A 260 -3.80 21.22 7.80
CA ASN A 260 -3.94 22.43 6.99
C ASN A 260 -4.43 22.04 5.57
N PRO A 261 -5.33 22.79 4.91
CA PRO A 261 -5.79 22.51 3.54
C PRO A 261 -4.68 22.19 2.53
N VAL A 262 -3.57 22.95 2.52
CA VAL A 262 -2.47 22.71 1.58
C VAL A 262 -1.79 21.38 1.87
N ARG A 263 -1.47 21.13 3.14
CA ARG A 263 -0.83 19.90 3.58
C ARG A 263 -1.77 18.69 3.46
N PHE A 264 -3.07 18.88 3.63
CA PHE A 264 -4.09 17.87 3.36
C PHE A 264 -4.11 17.53 1.87
N ILE A 265 -4.14 18.51 0.97
CA ILE A 265 -4.10 18.24 -0.48
C ILE A 265 -2.77 17.58 -0.86
N GLN A 266 -1.64 18.08 -0.36
CA GLN A 266 -0.31 17.49 -0.58
C GLN A 266 -0.24 16.07 -0.05
N ASN A 267 -0.74 15.79 1.16
CA ASN A 267 -0.79 14.45 1.73
C ASN A 267 -1.77 13.58 0.96
N GLN A 268 -2.92 14.09 0.48
CA GLN A 268 -3.83 13.32 -0.37
C GLN A 268 -3.20 13.02 -1.74
N LEU A 269 -2.40 13.92 -2.29
CA LEU A 269 -1.62 13.71 -3.52
C LEU A 269 -0.44 12.77 -3.25
N ALA A 270 0.22 12.87 -2.11
CA ALA A 270 1.34 12.05 -1.69
C ALA A 270 0.90 10.64 -1.32
N ILE A 271 -0.23 10.46 -0.64
CA ILE A 271 -0.91 9.16 -0.49
C ILE A 271 -1.33 8.64 -1.86
N ARG A 272 -1.56 9.48 -2.88
CA ARG A 272 -1.96 9.03 -4.22
C ARG A 272 -0.75 8.71 -5.10
N SER A 273 0.36 9.43 -4.97
CA SER A 273 1.65 9.17 -5.62
C SER A 273 2.44 8.06 -4.91
N HIS A 274 2.30 7.95 -3.59
CA HIS A 274 2.56 6.76 -2.78
C HIS A 274 1.30 5.88 -2.63
N SER A 275 0.23 6.06 -3.42
CA SER A 275 -0.71 4.93 -3.69
C SER A 275 -0.30 4.21 -4.96
N SER A 276 0.65 4.79 -5.70
CA SER A 276 1.62 4.02 -6.48
C SER A 276 2.69 3.35 -5.59
N ALA A 277 2.67 3.60 -4.28
CA ALA A 277 3.37 2.86 -3.21
C ALA A 277 2.38 2.46 -2.10
N LYS A 278 1.17 2.02 -2.50
CA LYS A 278 0.27 1.33 -1.57
C LYS A 278 0.92 -0.03 -1.29
N MET A 279 1.01 -0.42 -0.01
CA MET A 279 1.04 -1.84 0.33
C MET A 279 -0.09 -2.56 -0.43
N PRO A 280 0.18 -3.78 -0.91
CA PRO A 280 -0.60 -4.47 -1.93
C PRO A 280 -2.05 -4.70 -1.47
N PRO A 281 -2.99 -5.05 -2.38
CA PRO A 281 -4.20 -5.75 -1.97
C PRO A 281 -3.77 -6.96 -1.10
N GLN A 282 -4.61 -7.45 -0.20
CA GLN A 282 -4.39 -8.75 0.45
C GLN A 282 -4.02 -9.78 -0.64
N GLU A 283 -2.73 -10.04 -0.74
CA GLU A 283 -2.20 -11.17 -1.46
C GLU A 283 -2.71 -12.38 -0.67
N GLN A 284 -3.48 -13.23 -1.33
CA GLN A 284 -3.10 -14.63 -1.25
C GLN A 284 -1.62 -14.64 -1.64
N THR A 285 -0.74 -14.64 -0.64
CA THR A 285 0.68 -14.76 -0.86
C THR A 285 0.84 -16.17 -1.40
N ILE A 286 0.77 -16.28 -2.73
CA ILE A 286 1.48 -17.32 -3.44
C ILE A 286 2.92 -16.87 -3.29
N VAL A 287 3.48 -17.17 -2.11
CA VAL A 287 4.89 -17.01 -1.83
C VAL A 287 5.60 -17.68 -2.98
N SER A 288 6.40 -16.91 -3.74
CA SER A 288 7.32 -17.49 -4.70
C SER A 288 8.09 -18.59 -3.96
N THR A 289 7.94 -19.82 -4.43
CA THR A 289 8.58 -20.98 -3.79
C THR A 289 10.11 -20.88 -3.84
N ASN A 290 10.65 -19.97 -4.66
CA ASN A 290 12.05 -19.89 -5.04
C ASN A 290 12.82 -18.71 -4.42
N GLY A 291 12.15 -17.79 -3.70
CA GLY A 291 12.83 -16.69 -2.99
C GLY A 291 13.51 -15.65 -3.88
N PHE A 292 13.08 -15.49 -5.13
CA PHE A 292 13.66 -14.51 -6.06
C PHE A 292 13.27 -13.07 -5.69
N PRO A 293 14.14 -12.08 -5.98
CA PRO A 293 13.93 -10.69 -5.57
C PRO A 293 12.88 -9.95 -6.42
N GLU A 294 12.60 -10.38 -7.64
CA GLU A 294 11.65 -9.74 -8.57
C GLU A 294 10.68 -10.80 -9.12
N THR A 295 9.42 -10.72 -8.71
CA THR A 295 8.39 -11.74 -9.01
C THR A 295 7.06 -11.13 -9.46
N ALA A 296 7.11 -9.93 -10.05
CA ALA A 296 5.90 -9.21 -10.46
C ALA A 296 5.08 -9.96 -11.53
N ASP A 297 5.72 -10.87 -12.27
CA ASP A 297 5.15 -11.68 -13.33
C ASP A 297 4.16 -12.72 -12.83
N ILE A 298 4.20 -13.09 -11.54
CA ILE A 298 3.19 -13.94 -10.90
C ILE A 298 1.78 -13.32 -11.03
N GLU A 299 1.65 -12.01 -10.81
CA GLU A 299 0.36 -11.32 -10.95
C GLU A 299 0.03 -11.05 -12.41
N THR A 300 0.98 -10.63 -13.24
CA THR A 300 0.69 -10.35 -14.66
C THR A 300 0.22 -11.62 -15.36
N SER A 301 0.68 -12.79 -14.88
CA SER A 301 0.24 -14.12 -15.32
C SER A 301 -1.07 -14.60 -14.68
N SER A 302 -1.66 -13.87 -13.74
CA SER A 302 -2.89 -14.26 -13.05
C SER A 302 -4.16 -14.04 -13.90
N ASP A 303 -5.23 -14.78 -13.57
CA ASP A 303 -6.55 -14.58 -14.18
C ASP A 303 -7.12 -13.18 -13.91
N GLY A 304 -6.84 -12.63 -12.73
CA GLY A 304 -7.23 -11.27 -12.37
C GLY A 304 -6.65 -10.24 -13.32
N TYR A 305 -5.36 -10.35 -13.64
CA TYR A 305 -4.72 -9.45 -14.61
C TYR A 305 -5.23 -9.66 -16.03
N ALA A 306 -5.40 -10.92 -16.45
CA ALA A 306 -5.90 -11.27 -17.78
C ALA A 306 -7.33 -10.73 -18.03
N SER A 307 -8.18 -10.67 -17.00
CA SER A 307 -9.55 -10.17 -17.10
C SER A 307 -9.64 -8.72 -17.63
N ARG A 308 -8.57 -7.92 -17.48
CA ARG A 308 -8.48 -6.56 -18.02
C ARG A 308 -8.53 -6.50 -19.55
N PHE A 309 -8.25 -7.63 -20.20
CA PHE A 309 -8.23 -7.80 -21.64
C PHE A 309 -9.34 -8.76 -22.13
N ALA A 310 -10.34 -9.03 -21.29
CA ALA A 310 -11.51 -9.79 -21.70
C ALA A 310 -12.42 -8.99 -22.64
N GLY A 311 -13.07 -9.69 -23.56
CA GLY A 311 -14.00 -9.13 -24.55
C GLY A 311 -13.33 -8.48 -25.76
N GLU A 312 -14.15 -8.01 -26.70
CA GLU A 312 -13.71 -7.51 -28.01
C GLU A 312 -12.72 -6.35 -27.92
N LEU A 313 -12.92 -5.42 -26.98
CA LEU A 313 -12.01 -4.31 -26.76
C LEU A 313 -10.64 -4.78 -26.26
N GLY A 314 -10.63 -5.72 -25.32
CA GLY A 314 -9.38 -6.28 -24.80
C GLY A 314 -8.59 -6.99 -25.90
N GLN A 315 -9.28 -7.76 -26.74
CA GLN A 315 -8.69 -8.39 -27.92
C GLN A 315 -8.11 -7.35 -28.89
N TRP A 316 -8.79 -6.23 -29.13
CA TRP A 316 -8.26 -5.15 -29.96
C TRP A 316 -6.99 -4.52 -29.36
N LEU A 317 -6.95 -4.27 -28.05
CA LEU A 317 -5.75 -3.75 -27.38
C LEU A 317 -4.57 -4.72 -27.54
N LEU A 318 -4.81 -6.02 -27.36
CA LEU A 318 -3.80 -7.05 -27.56
C LEU A 318 -3.34 -7.13 -29.03
N LYS A 319 -4.26 -7.00 -29.98
CA LYS A 319 -3.95 -7.01 -31.41
C LYS A 319 -3.06 -5.84 -31.82
N VAL A 320 -3.26 -4.64 -31.27
CA VAL A 320 -2.38 -3.49 -31.52
C VAL A 320 -0.95 -3.76 -31.02
N GLN A 321 -0.81 -4.40 -29.86
CA GLN A 321 0.50 -4.80 -29.34
C GLN A 321 1.13 -5.88 -30.23
N GLU A 322 0.36 -6.90 -30.61
CA GLU A 322 0.77 -8.00 -31.48
C GLU A 322 1.30 -7.51 -32.84
N GLU A 323 0.52 -6.69 -33.55
CA GLU A 323 0.91 -6.15 -34.86
C GLU A 323 2.20 -5.34 -34.78
N ALA A 324 2.37 -4.55 -33.71
CA ALA A 324 3.58 -3.79 -33.47
C ALA A 324 4.78 -4.70 -33.21
N THR A 325 4.62 -5.72 -32.36
CA THR A 325 5.68 -6.68 -32.06
C THR A 325 6.12 -7.44 -33.31
N LEU A 326 5.18 -7.97 -34.09
CA LEU A 326 5.49 -8.69 -35.34
C LEU A 326 6.20 -7.79 -36.35
N LYS A 327 5.80 -6.51 -36.46
CA LYS A 327 6.51 -5.53 -37.29
C LYS A 327 7.95 -5.32 -36.82
N LEU A 328 8.17 -5.19 -35.52
CA LEU A 328 9.51 -4.99 -34.95
C LEU A 328 10.40 -6.23 -35.12
N LEU A 329 9.80 -7.43 -35.14
CA LEU A 329 10.47 -8.71 -35.33
C LEU A 329 10.65 -9.13 -36.80
N ALA A 330 10.00 -8.47 -37.76
CA ALA A 330 9.99 -8.88 -39.17
C ALA A 330 11.40 -9.05 -39.80
N ALA A 331 12.42 -8.38 -39.26
CA ALA A 331 13.82 -8.51 -39.67
C ALA A 331 14.49 -9.81 -39.18
N TYR A 332 13.82 -10.63 -38.38
CA TYR A 332 14.35 -11.81 -37.70
C TYR A 332 13.44 -13.04 -37.91
N PRO A 333 13.16 -13.45 -39.16
CA PRO A 333 12.28 -14.60 -39.41
C PRO A 333 12.79 -15.86 -38.72
N GLN A 334 11.88 -16.64 -38.13
CA GLN A 334 12.17 -17.90 -37.43
C GLN A 334 13.16 -17.80 -36.26
N ALA A 335 13.39 -16.58 -35.76
CA ALA A 335 14.29 -16.33 -34.64
C ALA A 335 13.91 -17.09 -33.37
N THR A 336 14.94 -17.40 -32.58
CA THR A 336 14.77 -17.84 -31.19
C THR A 336 14.41 -16.62 -30.33
N VAL A 337 13.27 -16.68 -29.65
CA VAL A 337 12.73 -15.58 -28.85
C VAL A 337 12.60 -16.02 -27.39
N LEU A 338 13.24 -15.29 -26.49
CA LEU A 338 13.01 -15.41 -25.05
C LEU A 338 12.01 -14.34 -24.61
N ASP A 339 10.89 -14.76 -24.02
CA ASP A 339 9.88 -13.89 -23.40
C ASP A 339 10.04 -13.92 -21.88
N VAL A 340 10.64 -12.86 -21.32
CA VAL A 340 10.94 -12.77 -19.88
C VAL A 340 9.79 -12.07 -19.15
N GLY A 341 9.21 -12.76 -18.16
CA GLY A 341 7.97 -12.32 -17.50
C GLY A 341 6.70 -12.58 -18.34
N GLY A 342 6.83 -13.36 -19.42
CA GLY A 342 5.79 -13.60 -20.43
C GLY A 342 4.68 -14.59 -20.06
N GLY A 343 4.64 -15.06 -18.81
CA GLY A 343 3.68 -16.08 -18.34
C GLY A 343 2.19 -15.72 -18.50
N HIS A 344 1.89 -14.45 -18.79
CA HIS A 344 0.55 -13.99 -19.15
C HIS A 344 0.06 -14.51 -20.52
N GLY A 345 0.97 -14.99 -21.38
CA GLY A 345 0.68 -15.74 -22.62
C GLY A 345 0.10 -14.93 -23.78
N GLN A 346 0.12 -13.59 -23.69
CA GLN A 346 -0.59 -12.73 -24.65
C GLN A 346 0.12 -12.62 -26.00
N ILE A 347 1.45 -12.71 -26.02
CA ILE A 347 2.25 -12.62 -27.25
C ILE A 347 2.81 -13.97 -27.70
N THR A 348 2.91 -14.94 -26.77
CA THR A 348 3.48 -16.27 -27.02
C THR A 348 2.84 -16.99 -28.20
N LYS A 349 1.50 -17.09 -28.22
CA LYS A 349 0.77 -17.76 -29.30
C LYS A 349 0.94 -17.06 -30.66
N PRO A 350 0.73 -15.73 -30.79
CA PRO A 350 0.99 -15.03 -32.05
C PRO A 350 2.42 -15.22 -32.59
N LEU A 351 3.44 -15.26 -31.72
CA LEU A 351 4.81 -15.51 -32.15
C LEU A 351 4.99 -16.92 -32.72
N ILE A 352 4.43 -17.94 -32.05
CA ILE A 352 4.48 -19.32 -32.56
C ILE A 352 3.77 -19.42 -33.91
N GLU A 353 2.58 -18.84 -34.04
CA GLU A 353 1.79 -18.86 -35.29
C GLU A 353 2.49 -18.14 -36.44
N ASN A 354 3.41 -17.21 -36.15
CA ASN A 354 4.26 -16.53 -37.13
C ASN A 354 5.66 -17.16 -37.29
N GLY A 355 5.86 -18.38 -36.77
CA GLY A 355 7.05 -19.20 -37.03
C GLY A 355 8.25 -18.92 -36.13
N TYR A 356 8.11 -18.15 -35.05
CA TYR A 356 9.19 -17.92 -34.08
C TYR A 356 9.31 -19.08 -33.08
N GLN A 357 10.53 -19.36 -32.63
CA GLN A 357 10.81 -20.38 -31.62
C GLN A 357 10.80 -19.76 -30.23
N VAL A 358 9.74 -19.99 -29.45
CA VAL A 358 9.50 -19.23 -28.21
C VAL A 358 9.90 -20.03 -26.97
N THR A 359 10.70 -19.40 -26.11
CA THR A 359 10.95 -19.82 -24.73
C THR A 359 10.40 -18.75 -23.80
N VAL A 360 9.60 -19.13 -22.81
CA VAL A 360 9.06 -18.21 -21.81
C VAL A 360 9.78 -18.44 -20.49
N LEU A 361 10.22 -17.36 -19.83
CA LEU A 361 10.76 -17.43 -18.48
C LEU A 361 9.82 -16.73 -17.50
N GLY A 362 9.49 -17.42 -16.40
CA GLY A 362 8.78 -16.86 -15.26
C GLY A 362 9.56 -17.04 -13.96
N SER A 363 9.25 -16.25 -12.95
CA SER A 363 9.87 -16.33 -11.62
C SER A 363 9.31 -17.46 -10.75
N ASP A 364 8.16 -18.01 -11.12
CA ASP A 364 7.51 -19.11 -10.42
C ASP A 364 6.77 -20.03 -11.41
N GLU A 365 6.56 -21.29 -11.02
CA GLU A 365 5.83 -22.28 -11.81
C GLU A 365 4.42 -21.81 -12.18
N ILE A 366 3.76 -21.04 -11.30
CA ILE A 366 2.40 -20.55 -11.57
C ILE A 366 2.32 -19.69 -12.83
N CYS A 367 3.42 -19.05 -13.24
CA CYS A 367 3.46 -18.22 -14.44
C CYS A 367 3.20 -19.01 -15.73
N LYS A 368 3.37 -20.34 -15.74
CA LYS A 368 3.13 -21.14 -16.95
C LYS A 368 1.65 -21.46 -17.20
N ASN A 369 0.78 -21.30 -16.20
CA ASN A 369 -0.61 -21.79 -16.24
C ASN A 369 -1.37 -21.36 -17.51
N ARG A 370 -1.16 -20.13 -17.98
CA ARG A 370 -1.87 -19.59 -19.15
C ARG A 370 -1.32 -20.06 -20.49
N ILE A 371 -0.09 -20.56 -20.50
CA ILE A 371 0.57 -21.12 -21.69
C ILE A 371 0.73 -22.64 -21.60
N GLN A 372 0.17 -23.27 -20.57
CA GLN A 372 0.29 -24.72 -20.32
C GLN A 372 -0.12 -25.54 -21.54
N THR A 373 -1.21 -25.17 -22.22
CA THR A 373 -1.66 -25.86 -23.43
C THR A 373 -0.68 -25.77 -24.60
N LEU A 374 0.10 -24.68 -24.70
CA LEU A 374 1.15 -24.53 -25.70
C LEU A 374 2.38 -25.37 -25.35
N ILE A 375 2.71 -25.45 -24.05
CA ILE A 375 3.80 -26.28 -23.53
C ILE A 375 3.48 -27.76 -23.75
N ASP A 376 2.27 -28.20 -23.38
CA ASP A 376 1.81 -29.59 -23.54
C ASP A 376 1.79 -30.02 -25.01
N ALA A 377 1.52 -29.07 -25.91
CA ALA A 377 1.58 -29.26 -27.36
C ALA A 377 3.01 -29.18 -27.94
N ASN A 378 4.05 -28.99 -27.12
CA ASN A 378 5.45 -28.77 -27.52
C ASN A 378 5.64 -27.60 -28.50
N LEU A 379 4.79 -26.57 -28.41
CA LEU A 379 4.85 -25.39 -29.27
C LEU A 379 5.75 -24.29 -28.68
N CYS A 380 5.98 -24.30 -27.37
CA CYS A 380 6.97 -23.47 -26.69
C CYS A 380 7.57 -24.20 -25.49
N SER A 381 8.64 -23.64 -24.92
CA SER A 381 9.20 -24.08 -23.66
C SER A 381 8.98 -23.05 -22.55
N PHE A 382 8.94 -23.52 -21.30
CA PHE A 382 8.87 -22.67 -20.12
C PHE A 382 9.97 -23.02 -19.13
N LYS A 383 10.59 -22.00 -18.52
CA LYS A 383 11.60 -22.18 -17.49
C LYS A 383 11.33 -21.24 -16.31
N VAL A 384 11.47 -21.78 -15.11
CA VAL A 384 11.50 -20.97 -13.89
C VAL A 384 12.92 -20.44 -13.66
N GLY A 385 13.06 -19.14 -13.36
CA GLY A 385 14.35 -18.55 -13.06
C GLY A 385 14.29 -17.13 -12.52
N ASN A 386 15.41 -16.68 -11.98
CA ASN A 386 15.57 -15.30 -11.51
C ASN A 386 15.66 -14.35 -12.70
N VAL A 387 14.73 -13.40 -12.84
CA VAL A 387 14.75 -12.42 -13.93
C VAL A 387 15.95 -11.47 -13.85
N LEU A 388 16.58 -11.35 -12.68
CA LEU A 388 17.81 -10.56 -12.48
C LEU A 388 19.10 -11.37 -12.63
N ASP A 389 18.99 -12.67 -12.93
CA ASP A 389 20.13 -13.57 -13.17
C ASP A 389 19.64 -14.73 -14.05
N LEU A 390 19.49 -14.43 -15.34
CA LEU A 390 18.84 -15.33 -16.29
C LEU A 390 19.68 -16.59 -16.47
N PRO A 391 19.09 -17.79 -16.36
CA PRO A 391 19.80 -19.06 -16.36
C PRO A 391 20.12 -19.53 -17.80
N TYR A 392 20.73 -18.63 -18.57
CA TYR A 392 21.12 -18.79 -19.97
C TYR A 392 22.49 -18.14 -20.21
N PRO A 393 23.30 -18.69 -21.12
CA PRO A 393 24.57 -18.07 -21.50
C PRO A 393 24.33 -16.78 -22.29
N ASP A 394 25.40 -16.01 -22.45
CA ASP A 394 25.40 -14.81 -23.28
C ASP A 394 24.99 -15.14 -24.72
N ASN A 395 24.22 -14.25 -25.35
CA ASN A 395 23.76 -14.39 -26.73
C ASN A 395 22.99 -15.71 -27.03
N ALA A 396 22.33 -16.29 -26.03
CA ALA A 396 21.56 -17.54 -26.17
C ALA A 396 20.34 -17.42 -27.10
N PHE A 397 19.74 -16.24 -27.22
CA PHE A 397 18.52 -16.01 -28.02
C PHE A 397 18.75 -14.93 -29.06
N ASP A 398 18.20 -15.08 -30.26
CA ASP A 398 18.27 -14.05 -31.30
C ASP A 398 17.64 -12.73 -30.82
N VAL A 399 16.44 -12.82 -30.24
CA VAL A 399 15.71 -11.67 -29.71
C VAL A 399 15.19 -11.98 -28.32
N VAL A 400 15.28 -11.00 -27.42
CA VAL A 400 14.68 -11.08 -26.08
C VAL A 400 13.57 -10.06 -25.99
N ILE A 401 12.41 -10.48 -25.52
CA ILE A 401 11.25 -9.63 -25.30
C ILE A 401 10.84 -9.65 -23.83
N SER A 402 10.25 -8.55 -23.36
CA SER A 402 9.64 -8.47 -22.04
C SER A 402 8.52 -7.46 -22.08
N TYR A 403 7.27 -7.93 -21.96
CA TYR A 403 6.09 -7.08 -21.98
C TYR A 403 5.36 -7.05 -20.65
N ARG A 404 4.80 -5.88 -20.35
CA ARG A 404 3.97 -5.59 -19.17
C ARG A 404 4.64 -5.94 -17.84
N PHE A 405 5.98 -5.98 -17.86
CA PHE A 405 6.79 -6.44 -16.76
C PHE A 405 7.72 -5.34 -16.26
N LEU A 406 8.45 -4.67 -17.16
CA LEU A 406 9.46 -3.65 -16.81
C LEU A 406 8.93 -2.57 -15.86
N ALA A 407 7.70 -2.09 -16.06
CA ALA A 407 7.06 -1.10 -15.19
C ALA A 407 6.93 -1.54 -13.71
N HIS A 408 7.13 -2.82 -13.41
CA HIS A 408 7.01 -3.44 -12.10
C HIS A 408 8.33 -3.95 -11.54
N VAL A 409 9.46 -3.77 -12.25
CA VAL A 409 10.78 -4.23 -11.81
C VAL A 409 11.50 -3.11 -11.07
N THR A 410 11.86 -3.33 -9.80
CA THR A 410 12.56 -2.32 -9.00
C THR A 410 14.03 -2.17 -9.38
N GLN A 411 14.71 -3.30 -9.64
CA GLN A 411 16.10 -3.37 -10.07
C GLN A 411 16.22 -3.36 -11.60
N TRP A 412 15.56 -2.40 -12.26
CA TRP A 412 15.40 -2.39 -13.70
C TRP A 412 16.73 -2.32 -14.47
N GLN A 413 17.76 -1.65 -13.96
CA GLN A 413 19.08 -1.62 -14.60
C GLN A 413 19.68 -3.03 -14.70
N LYS A 414 19.65 -3.79 -13.59
CA LYS A 414 20.16 -5.17 -13.57
C LYS A 414 19.34 -6.07 -14.48
N PHE A 415 18.03 -5.92 -14.48
CA PHE A 415 17.12 -6.62 -15.37
C PHE A 415 17.45 -6.36 -16.85
N LEU A 416 17.58 -5.09 -17.26
CA LEU A 416 17.90 -4.73 -18.64
C LEU A 416 19.31 -5.17 -19.06
N SER A 417 20.27 -5.19 -18.14
CA SER A 417 21.59 -5.79 -18.36
C SER A 417 21.48 -7.28 -18.68
N GLU A 418 20.67 -8.03 -17.94
CA GLU A 418 20.44 -9.45 -18.18
C GLU A 418 19.73 -9.71 -19.52
N LEU A 419 18.68 -8.95 -19.86
CA LEU A 419 18.03 -9.05 -21.18
C LEU A 419 19.06 -8.81 -22.30
N SER A 420 19.90 -7.80 -22.14
CA SER A 420 20.94 -7.44 -23.10
C SER A 420 22.03 -8.50 -23.20
N ARG A 421 22.41 -9.13 -22.08
CA ARG A 421 23.43 -10.19 -22.03
C ARG A 421 23.00 -11.42 -22.84
N VAL A 422 21.77 -11.91 -22.61
CA VAL A 422 21.28 -13.13 -23.27
C VAL A 422 20.77 -12.89 -24.70
N ALA A 423 20.47 -11.64 -25.09
CA ALA A 423 20.09 -11.28 -26.46
C ALA A 423 21.31 -11.27 -27.40
N LYS A 424 21.22 -11.91 -28.56
CA LYS A 424 22.26 -11.88 -29.60
C LYS A 424 22.12 -10.67 -30.53
N LYS A 425 20.89 -10.32 -30.92
CA LYS A 425 20.63 -9.28 -31.94
C LYS A 425 19.83 -8.11 -31.38
N ALA A 426 18.74 -8.39 -30.67
CA ALA A 426 17.82 -7.33 -30.24
C ALA A 426 17.14 -7.61 -28.90
N VAL A 427 16.81 -6.51 -28.20
CA VAL A 427 15.92 -6.49 -27.04
C VAL A 427 14.68 -5.66 -27.39
N ILE A 428 13.50 -6.18 -27.12
CA ILE A 428 12.23 -5.47 -27.31
C ILE A 428 11.48 -5.41 -25.98
N ILE A 429 11.23 -4.21 -25.50
CA ILE A 429 10.52 -3.98 -24.24
C ILE A 429 9.32 -3.07 -24.47
N ASP A 430 8.33 -3.17 -23.58
CA ASP A 430 7.34 -2.13 -23.42
C ASP A 430 7.56 -1.36 -22.11
N TYR A 431 7.17 -0.09 -22.13
CA TYR A 431 7.20 0.75 -20.95
C TYR A 431 6.20 1.90 -21.06
N PRO A 432 5.65 2.37 -19.93
CA PRO A 432 4.88 3.60 -19.91
C PRO A 432 5.81 4.83 -19.84
N THR A 433 5.58 5.82 -20.70
CA THR A 433 6.38 7.05 -20.77
C THR A 433 5.75 8.23 -20.01
N LEU A 434 6.59 9.06 -19.40
CA LEU A 434 6.21 10.32 -18.74
C LEU A 434 5.65 11.36 -19.73
N ARG A 435 6.09 11.31 -20.99
CA ARG A 435 5.69 12.23 -22.06
C ARG A 435 4.40 11.77 -22.72
N SER A 436 3.33 11.54 -21.96
CA SER A 436 2.05 11.10 -22.54
C SER A 436 0.82 11.86 -22.04
N VAL A 437 -0.25 11.87 -22.84
CA VAL A 437 -1.55 12.44 -22.43
C VAL A 437 -2.14 11.67 -21.23
N ASN A 438 -1.69 10.44 -20.99
CA ASN A 438 -1.97 9.69 -19.75
C ASN A 438 -1.54 10.43 -18.48
N SER A 439 -0.52 11.30 -18.56
CA SER A 439 -0.08 12.17 -17.45
C SER A 439 -1.10 13.27 -17.11
N ILE A 440 -1.98 13.63 -18.07
CA ILE A 440 -3.00 14.70 -17.96
C ILE A 440 -4.42 14.10 -17.80
N ALA A 441 -4.62 12.84 -18.20
CA ALA A 441 -5.90 12.12 -18.08
C ALA A 441 -6.55 12.13 -16.68
N PRO A 442 -5.81 12.10 -15.55
CA PRO A 442 -6.41 12.21 -14.21
C PRO A 442 -7.10 13.56 -13.95
N TYR A 443 -6.72 14.61 -14.68
CA TYR A 443 -7.29 15.95 -14.55
C TYR A 443 -8.59 16.12 -15.33
N LEU A 444 -8.75 15.41 -16.46
CA LEU A 444 -9.95 15.49 -17.32
C LEU A 444 -11.12 14.65 -16.81
N PHE A 445 -10.89 13.62 -15.99
CA PHE A 445 -11.93 12.69 -15.54
C PHE A 445 -11.99 12.53 -14.01
N LYS A 446 -12.39 13.62 -13.33
CA LYS A 446 -12.87 13.61 -11.93
C LYS A 446 -14.11 12.72 -11.70
N PHE A 447 -14.67 12.08 -12.73
CA PHE A 447 -15.78 11.13 -12.65
C PHE A 447 -15.36 9.78 -13.24
N LYS A 448 -15.56 8.68 -12.49
CA LYS A 448 -15.20 7.27 -12.79
C LYS A 448 -13.77 6.79 -12.45
N LYS A 449 -13.26 7.05 -11.24
CA LYS A 449 -12.25 6.14 -10.63
C LYS A 449 -12.96 5.04 -9.82
N GLY A 450 -13.63 4.13 -10.53
CA GLY A 450 -14.38 3.02 -9.95
C GLY A 450 -14.23 1.68 -10.68
N LEU A 451 -13.31 1.57 -11.64
CA LEU A 451 -13.26 0.38 -12.52
C LEU A 451 -11.89 -0.28 -12.69
N GLU A 452 -10.81 0.23 -12.08
CA GLU A 452 -9.51 -0.45 -12.16
C GLU A 452 -8.81 -0.37 -10.81
N GLY A 453 -9.01 -1.42 -10.02
CA GLY A 453 -8.06 -1.80 -8.99
C GLY A 453 -6.92 -2.54 -9.67
N ASN A 454 -5.70 -2.03 -9.51
CA ASN A 454 -4.44 -2.77 -9.50
C ASN A 454 -3.40 -1.81 -8.91
N THR A 455 -2.80 -2.19 -7.79
CA THR A 455 -1.88 -1.36 -6.99
C THR A 455 -0.54 -2.06 -6.90
N ARG A 456 0.38 -1.67 -7.79
CA ARG A 456 1.82 -1.94 -7.71
C ARG A 456 2.59 -0.70 -8.16
N THR A 457 3.88 -0.63 -7.81
CA THR A 457 4.84 0.32 -8.39
C THR A 457 4.74 0.20 -9.90
N TYR A 458 4.17 1.24 -10.50
CA TYR A 458 4.06 1.39 -11.94
C TYR A 458 5.05 2.50 -12.29
N ILE A 459 6.27 2.10 -12.62
CA ILE A 459 7.34 3.02 -12.99
C ILE A 459 7.03 3.57 -14.36
N THR A 460 6.80 4.89 -14.43
CA THR A 460 6.81 5.63 -15.68
C THR A 460 8.23 6.10 -15.95
N TYR A 461 8.74 5.80 -17.14
CA TYR A 461 10.11 6.08 -17.50
C TYR A 461 10.25 7.43 -18.20
N ASP A 462 11.36 8.11 -17.91
CA ASP A 462 11.92 9.06 -18.87
C ASP A 462 12.65 8.27 -19.94
N GLU A 463 12.27 8.45 -21.19
CA GLU A 463 12.76 7.61 -22.28
C GLU A 463 14.25 7.82 -22.55
N SER A 464 14.77 9.02 -22.28
CA SER A 464 16.21 9.28 -22.37
C SER A 464 17.01 8.41 -21.41
N GLU A 465 16.52 8.20 -20.19
CA GLU A 465 17.20 7.35 -19.20
C GLU A 465 17.32 5.90 -19.70
N LEU A 466 16.24 5.34 -20.26
CA LEU A 466 16.26 4.00 -20.84
C LEU A 466 17.20 3.91 -22.04
N VAL A 467 17.14 4.88 -22.95
CA VAL A 467 17.98 4.91 -24.15
C VAL A 467 19.46 5.05 -23.80
N ASP A 468 19.79 5.93 -22.86
CA ASP A 468 21.17 6.13 -22.40
C ASP A 468 21.70 4.89 -21.68
N PHE A 469 20.86 4.21 -20.89
CA PHE A 469 21.24 2.96 -20.24
C PHE A 469 21.50 1.84 -21.25
N PHE A 470 20.60 1.60 -22.21
CA PHE A 470 20.85 0.61 -23.28
C PHE A 470 22.09 0.95 -24.11
N LYS A 471 22.33 2.23 -24.37
CA LYS A 471 23.54 2.68 -25.06
C LYS A 471 24.80 2.36 -24.26
N SER A 472 24.77 2.50 -22.93
CA SER A 472 25.88 2.08 -22.06
C SER A 472 26.16 0.58 -22.11
N LEU A 473 25.17 -0.23 -22.48
CA LEU A 473 25.29 -1.69 -22.70
C LEU A 473 25.68 -2.07 -24.14
N GLY A 474 25.90 -1.08 -25.02
CA GLY A 474 26.23 -1.31 -26.43
C GLY A 474 25.03 -1.50 -27.36
N LEU A 475 23.80 -1.20 -26.88
CA LEU A 475 22.59 -1.30 -27.69
C LEU A 475 22.07 0.07 -28.10
N LYS A 476 21.61 0.18 -29.34
CA LYS A 476 21.01 1.41 -29.88
C LYS A 476 19.51 1.21 -30.14
N GLN A 477 18.70 2.18 -29.72
CA GLN A 477 17.29 2.22 -30.10
C GLN A 477 17.15 2.44 -31.62
N THR A 478 16.40 1.56 -32.28
CA THR A 478 16.13 1.67 -33.73
C THR A 478 14.67 1.87 -34.07
N GLU A 479 13.76 1.36 -33.24
CA GLU A 479 12.33 1.51 -33.43
C GLU A 479 11.68 1.95 -32.13
N ARG A 480 10.65 2.78 -32.27
CA ARG A 480 9.82 3.28 -31.18
C ARG A 480 8.37 3.32 -31.64
N TYR A 481 7.53 2.50 -31.02
CA TYR A 481 6.12 2.35 -31.37
C TYR A 481 5.22 2.65 -30.16
N PRO A 482 4.69 3.88 -30.03
CA PRO A 482 3.67 4.19 -29.06
C PRO A 482 2.32 3.56 -29.45
N GLN A 483 1.72 2.84 -28.52
CA GLN A 483 0.52 2.06 -28.80
C GLN A 483 -0.73 2.94 -28.92
N PHE A 484 -0.95 3.89 -28.01
CA PHE A 484 -2.18 4.71 -27.96
C PHE A 484 -1.86 6.16 -27.60
N PHE A 485 -2.53 7.12 -28.22
CA PHE A 485 -2.51 8.52 -27.78
C PHE A 485 -3.57 8.78 -26.70
N ILE A 486 -4.76 8.20 -26.90
CA ILE A 486 -5.88 8.34 -25.98
C ILE A 486 -5.67 7.37 -24.81
N PRO A 487 -5.93 7.81 -23.56
CA PRO A 487 -5.82 6.94 -22.41
C PRO A 487 -6.64 5.66 -22.50
N MET A 488 -6.02 4.51 -22.19
CA MET A 488 -6.68 3.19 -22.22
C MET A 488 -7.95 3.12 -21.37
N VAL A 489 -8.06 3.91 -20.30
CA VAL A 489 -9.28 4.02 -19.48
C VAL A 489 -10.47 4.52 -20.30
N LEU A 490 -10.24 5.44 -21.24
CA LEU A 490 -11.28 5.97 -22.11
C LEU A 490 -11.71 4.93 -23.14
N HIS A 491 -10.76 4.20 -23.73
CA HIS A 491 -11.09 3.05 -24.58
C HIS A 491 -11.96 2.03 -23.82
N ARG A 492 -11.59 1.70 -22.57
CA ARG A 492 -12.38 0.81 -21.71
C ARG A 492 -13.75 1.35 -21.36
N ALA A 493 -13.90 2.67 -21.22
CA ALA A 493 -15.20 3.30 -21.01
C ALA A 493 -16.10 3.20 -22.26
N LEU A 494 -15.52 3.28 -23.45
CA LEU A 494 -16.23 3.20 -24.74
C LEU A 494 -16.68 1.78 -25.09
N LYS A 495 -15.94 0.75 -24.65
CA LYS A 495 -16.23 -0.68 -24.90
C LYS A 495 -16.39 -1.06 -26.38
N SER A 496 -15.97 -0.21 -27.31
CA SER A 496 -16.10 -0.44 -28.76
C SER A 496 -14.72 -0.34 -29.44
N PRO A 497 -14.22 -1.44 -30.03
CA PRO A 497 -12.98 -1.44 -30.82
C PRO A 497 -13.04 -0.49 -32.01
N THR A 498 -14.14 -0.49 -32.76
CA THR A 498 -14.32 0.33 -33.97
C THR A 498 -14.23 1.81 -33.64
N VAL A 499 -14.97 2.25 -32.62
CA VAL A 499 -14.94 3.66 -32.17
C VAL A 499 -13.55 4.02 -31.65
N SER A 500 -12.94 3.14 -30.85
CA SER A 500 -11.59 3.37 -30.30
C SER A 500 -10.53 3.52 -31.39
N SER A 501 -10.59 2.66 -32.42
CA SER A 501 -9.68 2.72 -33.57
C SER A 501 -9.85 4.01 -34.36
N VAL A 502 -11.10 4.40 -34.67
CA VAL A 502 -11.40 5.65 -35.39
C VAL A 502 -10.93 6.88 -34.62
N LEU A 503 -11.10 6.90 -33.30
CA LEU A 503 -10.66 8.02 -32.45
C LEU A 503 -9.14 8.16 -32.40
N GLU A 504 -8.37 7.08 -32.56
CA GLU A 504 -6.91 7.13 -32.60
C GLU A 504 -6.35 7.64 -33.94
N GLN A 505 -7.08 7.48 -35.06
CA GLN A 505 -6.56 7.80 -36.40
C GLN A 505 -6.07 9.25 -36.56
N PRO A 506 -6.80 10.29 -36.12
CA PRO A 506 -6.33 11.67 -36.26
C PRO A 506 -4.99 11.91 -35.55
N PHE A 507 -4.77 11.27 -34.41
CA PHE A 507 -3.53 11.40 -33.64
C PHE A 507 -2.37 10.63 -34.28
N ARG A 508 -2.66 9.49 -34.90
CA ARG A 508 -1.65 8.74 -35.67
C ARG A 508 -1.21 9.50 -36.92
N VAL A 509 -2.16 10.03 -37.70
CA VAL A 509 -1.88 10.76 -38.94
C VAL A 509 -1.15 12.09 -38.65
N SER A 510 -1.50 12.79 -37.57
CA SER A 510 -0.82 14.03 -37.17
C SER A 510 0.55 13.83 -36.53
N GLY A 511 0.97 12.59 -36.26
CA GLY A 511 2.22 12.28 -35.55
C GLY A 511 2.15 12.51 -34.04
N LEU A 512 1.01 12.93 -33.49
CA LEU A 512 0.83 13.12 -32.05
C LEU A 512 0.94 11.80 -31.28
N THR A 513 0.45 10.69 -31.82
CA THR A 513 0.67 9.37 -31.21
C THR A 513 2.15 9.04 -31.14
N TYR A 514 2.92 9.39 -32.18
CA TYR A 514 4.37 9.19 -32.15
C TYR A 514 5.03 10.04 -31.06
N LEU A 515 4.64 11.30 -30.87
CA LEU A 515 5.27 12.15 -29.85
C LEU A 515 4.83 11.85 -28.42
N LEU A 516 3.55 11.56 -28.21
CA LEU A 516 2.90 11.58 -26.88
C LEU A 516 2.13 10.29 -26.53
N GLY A 517 2.25 9.24 -27.34
CA GLY A 517 1.56 7.98 -27.10
C GLY A 517 2.21 7.13 -26.00
N SER A 518 1.41 6.25 -25.39
CA SER A 518 1.84 5.33 -24.32
C SER A 518 0.83 4.16 -24.17
N PRO A 519 1.25 2.96 -23.75
CA PRO A 519 2.65 2.53 -23.54
C PRO A 519 3.43 2.50 -24.86
N VAL A 520 4.75 2.52 -24.77
CA VAL A 520 5.68 2.48 -25.90
C VAL A 520 6.32 1.10 -25.98
N ILE A 521 6.39 0.53 -27.19
CA ILE A 521 7.21 -0.64 -27.50
C ILE A 521 8.46 -0.14 -28.20
N ALA A 522 9.63 -0.46 -27.67
CA ALA A 522 10.90 -0.03 -28.24
C ALA A 522 11.79 -1.22 -28.57
N LYS A 523 12.50 -1.13 -29.71
CA LYS A 523 13.51 -2.10 -30.13
C LYS A 523 14.90 -1.50 -30.00
N PHE A 524 15.77 -2.23 -29.29
CA PHE A 524 17.18 -1.94 -29.14
C PHE A 524 17.99 -3.03 -29.81
N ILE A 525 18.94 -2.67 -30.68
CA ILE A 525 19.80 -3.64 -31.37
C ILE A 525 21.22 -3.55 -30.82
N LYS A 526 21.91 -4.68 -30.73
CA LYS A 526 23.35 -4.69 -30.47
C LYS A 526 24.08 -4.06 -31.65
N SER A 527 25.00 -3.13 -31.33
CA SER A 527 25.81 -2.40 -32.32
C SER A 527 26.91 -3.28 -32.92
#